data_AF-A0A531JC96-F1
#
_entry.id   AF-A0A531JC96-F1
#
_cell.length_a   1.000
_cell.length_b   1.000
_cell.length_c   1.000
_cell.angle_alpha   90.00
_cell.angle_beta   90.00
_cell.angle_gamma   90.00
#
_symmetry.space_group_name_H-M   'P 1'
#
loop_
_entity.id
_entity.type
_entity.pdbx_description
1 polymer ?
#
loop_
_entity_poly.entity_id
_entity_poly.type
_entity_poly.pdbx_seq_one_letter_code
_entity_poly.pdbx_strand_id
1 'polypeptide(L)'
;AEDLTLCWAAWDPANALVELSKDFTKETGIGMKFEFVPWTNYADRFLNELNSKGKLCDLIIGDSQWIGGSAENGHYVKLNDFFDKEK
;
A
#
# COMPACT_ATOMS: atom_id res chain seq x y z
N ALA A 1 3.48 -15.55 7.52
CA ALA A 1 4.01 -14.61 6.51
C ALA A 1 5.25 -13.98 7.11
N GLU A 2 6.35 -13.89 6.38
CA GLU A 2 7.62 -13.41 6.97
C GLU A 2 7.68 -11.88 7.04
N ASP A 3 7.22 -11.15 6.02
CA ASP A 3 7.11 -9.68 6.03
C ASP A 3 6.03 -9.20 5.04
N LEU A 4 5.54 -7.97 5.22
CA LEU A 4 4.73 -7.21 4.26
C LEU A 4 5.40 -5.87 3.92
N THR A 5 5.30 -5.41 2.68
CA THR A 5 5.83 -4.11 2.25
C THR A 5 4.71 -3.12 1.94
N LEU A 6 4.69 -2.00 2.67
CA LEU A 6 3.78 -0.87 2.47
C LEU A 6 4.47 0.25 1.71
N CYS A 7 3.86 0.69 0.62
CA CYS A 7 4.36 1.74 -0.24
C CYS A 7 3.52 3.02 -0.13
N TRP A 8 4.17 4.16 0.12
CA TRP A 8 3.48 5.45 0.20
C TRP A 8 4.39 6.63 -0.15
N ALA A 9 3.82 7.83 -0.12
CA ALA A 9 4.57 9.05 -0.26
C ALA A 9 5.39 9.33 1.01
N ALA A 10 6.57 9.92 0.84
CA ALA A 10 7.41 10.38 1.94
C ALA A 10 6.91 11.74 2.44
N TRP A 11 6.19 11.72 3.57
CA TRP A 11 5.69 12.91 4.28
C TRP A 11 5.43 12.58 5.76
N ASP A 12 5.25 13.60 6.61
CA ASP A 12 5.23 13.42 8.07
C ASP A 12 4.26 12.33 8.58
N PRO A 13 3.04 12.18 8.05
CA PRO A 13 2.13 11.09 8.42
C PRO A 13 2.63 9.67 8.12
N ALA A 14 3.58 9.48 7.21
CA ALA A 14 4.20 8.18 6.98
C ALA A 14 4.92 7.66 8.24
N ASN A 15 5.43 8.56 9.10
CA ASN A 15 6.04 8.19 10.37
C ASN A 15 5.03 7.55 11.33
N ALA A 16 3.76 8.00 11.30
CA ALA A 16 2.72 7.41 12.13
C ALA A 16 2.43 5.96 11.72
N LEU A 17 2.52 5.62 10.43
CA LEU A 17 2.38 4.23 9.97
C LEU A 17 3.53 3.35 10.45
N VAL A 18 4.75 3.88 10.48
CA VAL A 18 5.90 3.16 11.04
C VAL A 18 5.67 2.86 12.52
N GLU A 19 5.18 3.82 13.29
CA GLU A 19 4.85 3.59 14.71
C GLU A 19 3.70 2.57 14.88
N LEU A 20 2.59 2.72 14.14
CA LEU A 20 1.47 1.78 14.18
C LEU A 20 1.89 0.36 13.81
N SER A 21 2.87 0.22 12.91
CA SER A 21 3.37 -1.09 12.50
C SER A 21 4.07 -1.87 13.59
N LYS A 22 4.59 -1.20 14.63
CA LYS A 22 5.24 -1.85 15.77
C LYS A 22 4.24 -2.68 16.57
N ASP A 23 3.09 -2.10 16.87
CA ASP A 23 2.02 -2.79 17.60
C ASP A 23 1.41 -3.90 16.74
N PHE A 24 1.16 -3.63 15.45
CA PHE A 24 0.74 -4.67 14.50
C PHE A 24 1.72 -5.85 14.44
N THR A 25 3.02 -5.58 14.33
CA THR A 25 4.06 -6.62 14.29
C THR A 25 4.08 -7.40 15.61
N LYS A 26 3.94 -6.72 16.75
CA LYS A 26 3.91 -7.36 18.07
C LYS A 26 2.71 -8.29 18.25
N GLU A 27 1.53 -7.91 17.74
CA GLU A 27 0.30 -8.69 17.87
C GLU A 27 0.22 -9.86 16.89
N THR A 28 0.70 -9.68 15.66
CA THR A 28 0.52 -10.64 14.57
C THR A 28 1.77 -11.49 14.28
N GLY A 29 2.95 -11.02 14.69
CA GLY A 29 4.24 -11.59 14.29
C GLY A 29 4.64 -11.31 12.84
N ILE A 30 3.88 -10.51 12.09
CA ILE A 30 4.16 -10.16 10.69
C ILE A 30 5.04 -8.91 10.67
N GLY A 31 6.24 -9.00 10.09
CA GLY A 31 7.12 -7.84 9.94
C GLY A 31 6.63 -6.86 8.87
N MET A 32 6.95 -5.58 9.06
CA MET A 32 6.55 -4.50 8.14
C MET A 32 7.77 -3.80 7.56
N LYS A 33 7.78 -3.69 6.23
CA LYS A 33 8.75 -2.93 5.43
C LYS A 33 8.04 -1.74 4.78
N PHE A 34 8.81 -0.71 4.46
CA PHE A 34 8.28 0.52 3.92
C PHE A 34 9.09 1.00 2.71
N GLU A 35 8.38 1.42 1.67
CA GLU A 35 8.96 2.12 0.52
C GLU A 35 8.30 3.51 0.45
N PHE A 36 9.04 4.53 0.87
CA PHE A 36 8.58 5.91 0.85
C PHE A 36 9.24 6.70 -0.26
N VAL A 37 8.43 7.26 -1.16
CA VAL A 37 8.89 7.99 -2.34
C VAL A 37 8.49 9.45 -2.25
N PRO A 38 9.34 10.43 -2.60
CA PRO A 38 8.96 11.84 -2.61
C PRO A 38 7.69 12.08 -3.43
N TRP A 39 6.81 12.97 -2.94
CA TRP A 39 5.53 13.30 -3.59
C TRP A 39 5.67 13.64 -5.07
N THR A 40 6.72 14.38 -5.44
CA THR A 40 7.00 14.76 -6.82
C THR A 40 7.14 13.58 -7.78
N ASN A 41 7.49 12.40 -7.25
CA ASN A 41 7.77 11.20 -8.03
C ASN A 41 6.76 10.07 -7.73
N TYR A 42 5.83 10.29 -6.79
CA TYR A 42 5.00 9.24 -6.20
C TYR A 42 4.09 8.57 -7.23
N ALA A 43 3.33 9.39 -7.98
CA ALA A 43 2.42 8.88 -9.01
C ALA A 43 3.16 8.09 -10.09
N ASP A 44 4.22 8.66 -10.67
CA ASP A 44 4.99 8.02 -11.73
C ASP A 44 5.62 6.70 -11.27
N ARG A 45 6.21 6.66 -10.06
CA ARG A 45 6.87 5.45 -9.55
C ARG A 45 5.88 4.30 -9.38
N PHE A 46 4.74 4.55 -8.75
CA PHE A 46 3.80 3.48 -8.40
C PHE A 46 2.83 3.13 -9.52
N LEU A 47 2.47 4.07 -10.40
CA LEU A 47 1.75 3.70 -11.63
C LEU A 47 2.61 2.80 -12.53
N ASN A 48 3.92 3.06 -12.63
CA ASN A 48 4.83 2.18 -13.35
C ASN A 48 4.96 0.80 -12.68
N GLU A 49 5.02 0.74 -11.35
CA GLU A 49 5.02 -0.53 -10.59
C GLU A 49 3.76 -1.34 -10.87
N LEU A 50 2.58 -0.71 -10.80
CA LEU A 50 1.29 -1.35 -11.07
C LEU A 50 1.17 -1.83 -12.52
N ASN A 51 1.51 -0.97 -13.49
CA ASN A 51 1.41 -1.29 -14.90
C ASN A 51 2.38 -2.40 -15.33
N SER A 52 3.55 -2.47 -14.68
CA SER A 52 4.52 -3.56 -14.89
C SER A 52 4.16 -4.86 -14.14
N LYS A 53 3.10 -4.84 -13.32
CA LYS A 53 2.73 -5.95 -12.42
C LYS A 53 3.90 -6.36 -11.52
N GLY A 54 4.64 -5.36 -11.05
CA GLY A 54 5.75 -5.58 -10.15
C GLY A 54 5.31 -6.13 -8.79
N LYS A 55 6.29 -6.51 -7.97
CA LYS A 55 6.08 -7.16 -6.67
C LYS A 55 6.76 -6.39 -5.54
N LEU A 56 7.03 -5.11 -5.76
CA LEU A 56 7.65 -4.25 -4.76
C LEU A 56 6.77 -4.07 -3.52
N CYS A 57 5.46 -3.92 -3.73
CA CYS A 57 4.50 -3.53 -2.71
C CYS A 57 3.44 -4.61 -2.53
N ASP A 58 3.17 -4.97 -1.28
CA ASP A 58 1.99 -5.76 -0.91
C ASP A 58 0.78 -4.84 -0.69
N LEU A 59 1.03 -3.62 -0.19
CA LEU A 59 0.03 -2.58 0.04
C LEU A 59 0.52 -1.24 -0.49
N ILE A 60 -0.36 -0.50 -1.16
CA ILE A 60 -0.09 0.87 -1.64
C ILE A 60 -1.19 1.80 -1.11
N ILE A 61 -0.79 2.89 -0.45
CA ILE A 61 -1.72 3.96 -0.07
C ILE A 61 -1.87 4.94 -1.23
N GLY A 62 -2.84 4.70 -2.10
CA GLY A 62 -2.98 5.45 -3.34
C GLY A 62 -3.50 6.89 -3.20
N ASP A 63 -3.20 7.71 -4.21
CA ASP A 63 -3.73 9.07 -4.33
C ASP A 63 -5.03 9.09 -5.16
N SER A 64 -5.96 9.93 -4.71
CA SER A 64 -7.25 10.18 -5.39
C SER A 64 -7.12 10.56 -6.88
N GLN A 65 -6.02 11.18 -7.31
CA GLN A 65 -5.84 11.63 -8.69
C GLN A 65 -5.78 10.47 -9.69
N TRP A 66 -5.32 9.30 -9.27
CA TRP A 66 -5.10 8.15 -10.16
C TRP A 66 -5.86 6.89 -9.75
N ILE A 67 -6.64 6.94 -8.66
CA ILE A 67 -7.44 5.81 -8.17
C ILE A 67 -8.44 5.30 -9.22
N GLY A 68 -9.05 6.20 -10.01
CA GLY A 68 -10.01 5.82 -11.06
C GLY A 68 -9.34 5.01 -12.17
N GLY A 69 -8.20 5.49 -12.67
CA GLY A 69 -7.43 4.79 -13.68
C GLY A 69 -6.94 3.43 -13.19
N SER A 70 -6.42 3.33 -11.96
CA SER A 70 -5.99 2.06 -11.40
C SER A 70 -7.14 1.05 -11.21
N ALA A 71 -8.35 1.54 -10.92
CA ALA A 71 -9.53 0.67 -10.80
C ALA A 71 -9.96 0.09 -12.15
N GLU A 72 -10.02 0.92 -13.18
CA GLU A 72 -10.36 0.48 -14.54
C GLU A 72 -9.32 -0.51 -15.11
N ASN A 73 -8.05 -0.35 -14.72
CA ASN A 73 -6.96 -1.24 -15.13
C ASN A 73 -6.82 -2.51 -14.28
N GLY A 74 -7.72 -2.74 -13.31
CA GLY A 74 -7.79 -3.99 -12.55
C GLY A 74 -6.67 -4.17 -11.52
N HIS A 75 -6.10 -3.08 -11.02
CA HIS A 75 -4.99 -3.12 -10.06
C HIS A 75 -5.43 -3.35 -8.59
N TYR A 76 -6.73 -3.34 -8.31
CA TYR A 76 -7.26 -3.54 -6.96
C TYR A 76 -7.78 -4.95 -6.72
N VAL A 77 -7.48 -5.49 -5.54
CA VAL A 77 -8.15 -6.68 -5.01
C VAL A 77 -9.59 -6.29 -4.63
N LYS A 78 -10.57 -7.05 -5.11
CA LYS A 78 -11.98 -6.85 -4.70
C LYS A 78 -12.17 -7.36 -3.27
N LEU A 79 -12.61 -6.48 -2.38
CA LEU A 79 -12.84 -6.78 -0.96
C LEU A 79 -14.32 -6.98 -0.61
N ASN A 80 -15.24 -6.95 -1.58
CA ASN A 80 -16.69 -7.07 -1.36
C ASN A 80 -17.04 -8.33 -0.54
N ASP A 81 -16.57 -9.50 -0.97
CA ASP A 81 -16.83 -10.78 -0.29
C ASP A 81 -16.22 -10.84 1.11
N PHE A 82 -15.13 -10.11 1.35
CA PHE A 82 -14.53 -10.00 2.68
C PHE A 82 -15.46 -9.21 3.61
N PHE A 83 -15.87 -8.01 3.19
CA PHE A 83 -16.74 -7.17 4.01
C PHE A 83 -18.14 -7.76 4.22
N ASP A 84 -18.69 -8.50 3.25
CA ASP A 84 -19.98 -9.16 3.44
C ASP A 84 -19.94 -10.30 4.46
N LYS A 85 -18.76 -10.91 4.70
CA LYS A 85 -18.56 -11.95 5.71
C LYS A 85 -18.33 -11.39 7.12
N GLU A 86 -17.72 -10.21 7.22
CA GLU A 86 -17.37 -9.56 8.50
C GLU A 86 -18.47 -8.60 9.00
N LYS A 87 -19.73 -8.78 8.54
CA LYS A 87 -20.91 -8.04 9.01
C LYS A 87 -21.45 -8.57 10.34
#